data_AF-A0A5K1NAW6-F1
#
_entry.id   AF-A0A5K1NAW6-F1
#
_cell.length_a   1.000
_cell.length_b   1.000
_cell.length_c   1.000
_cell.angle_alpha   90.00
_cell.angle_beta   90.00
_cell.angle_gamma   90.00
#
_symmetry.space_group_name_H-M   'P 1'
#
loop_
_entity.id
_entity.type
_entity.pdbx_description
1 polymer ?
#
loop_
_entity_poly.entity_id
_entity_poly.type
_entity_poly.pdbx_seq_one_letter_code
_entity_poly.pdbx_strand_id
1 'polypeptide(L)'
;MNERKRNIAQIQNDYQKQMEQQAQRLKRKRRGLLRRLTVFGVIVLMFAVLVTSALWSQSSALKEKEEKKVALEKELKQLQTKQEDISDEIKKLKSKEYVLELARRDYYMSKKGEKIFDVGNKSD
;
A
#
# COMPACT_ATOMS: atom_id res chain seq x y z
N MET A 1 -26.32 -57.92 64.05
CA MET A 1 -27.55 -57.13 63.85
C MET A 1 -27.52 -56.57 62.43
N ASN A 2 -28.33 -57.11 61.52
CA ASN A 2 -28.39 -56.62 60.13
C ASN A 2 -29.54 -55.61 60.01
N GLU A 3 -29.20 -54.35 59.70
CA GLU A 3 -30.18 -53.30 59.45
C GLU A 3 -30.84 -53.52 58.08
N ARG A 4 -32.14 -53.85 58.11
CA ARG A 4 -32.96 -53.99 56.89
C ARG A 4 -33.28 -52.59 56.34
N LYS A 5 -32.60 -52.19 55.26
CA LYS A 5 -32.96 -51.00 54.48
C LYS A 5 -34.39 -51.14 53.95
N ARG A 6 -35.28 -50.27 54.40
CA ARG A 6 -36.66 -50.18 53.89
C ARG A 6 -36.65 -49.54 52.51
N ASN A 7 -37.16 -50.25 51.51
CA ASN A 7 -37.39 -49.71 50.16
C ASN A 7 -38.59 -48.77 50.22
N ILE A 8 -38.32 -47.47 50.35
CA ILE A 8 -39.36 -46.43 50.29
C ILE A 8 -39.54 -46.07 48.81
N ALA A 9 -40.71 -46.38 48.25
CA ALA A 9 -41.07 -45.98 46.90
C ALA A 9 -41.10 -44.44 46.82
N GLN A 10 -40.28 -43.87 45.94
CA GLN A 10 -40.34 -42.45 45.65
C GLN A 10 -41.72 -42.12 45.06
N ILE A 11 -42.42 -41.13 45.66
CA ILE A 11 -43.67 -40.62 45.10
C ILE A 11 -43.36 -40.09 43.70
N GLN A 12 -43.92 -40.72 42.67
CA GLN A 12 -43.79 -40.26 41.28
C GLN A 12 -44.45 -38.90 41.18
N ASN A 13 -43.62 -37.86 41.11
CA ASN A 13 -44.08 -36.49 41.08
C ASN A 13 -44.13 -36.01 39.62
N ASP A 14 -45.31 -36.07 39.02
CA ASP A 14 -45.53 -35.66 37.63
C ASP A 14 -45.09 -34.22 37.36
N TYR A 15 -45.15 -33.35 38.37
CA TYR A 15 -44.68 -31.97 38.28
C TYR A 15 -43.15 -31.89 38.07
N GLN A 16 -42.37 -32.71 38.79
CA GLN A 16 -40.91 -32.76 38.61
C GLN A 16 -40.55 -33.26 37.21
N LYS A 17 -41.27 -34.28 36.73
CA LYS A 17 -41.09 -34.82 35.38
C LYS A 17 -41.40 -33.78 34.31
N GLN A 18 -42.46 -32.97 34.48
CA GLN A 18 -42.78 -31.87 33.57
C GLN A 18 -41.71 -30.77 33.57
N MET A 19 -41.21 -30.38 34.75
CA MET A 19 -40.13 -29.39 34.89
C MET A 19 -38.83 -29.86 34.21
N GLU A 20 -38.44 -31.13 34.40
CA GLU A 20 -37.27 -31.71 33.74
C GLU A 20 -37.44 -31.75 32.22
N GLN A 21 -38.62 -32.10 31.72
CA GLN A 21 -38.91 -32.10 30.28
C GLN A 21 -38.81 -30.68 29.68
N GLN A 22 -39.33 -29.66 30.37
CA GLN A 22 -39.21 -28.27 29.93
C GLN A 22 -37.73 -27.81 29.92
N ALA A 23 -36.98 -28.12 30.96
CA ALA A 23 -35.54 -27.81 31.03
C ALA A 23 -34.76 -28.51 29.91
N GLN A 24 -35.07 -29.78 29.61
CA GLN A 24 -34.45 -30.50 28.51
C GLN A 24 -34.81 -29.91 27.14
N ARG A 25 -36.08 -29.50 26.92
CA ARG A 25 -36.50 -28.80 25.69
C ARG A 25 -35.74 -27.49 25.50
N LEU A 26 -35.57 -26.70 26.56
CA LEU A 26 -34.83 -25.44 26.51
C LEU A 26 -33.33 -25.67 26.21
N LYS A 27 -32.71 -26.69 26.83
CA LYS A 27 -31.33 -27.10 26.55
C LYS A 27 -31.15 -27.54 25.09
N ARG A 28 -32.10 -28.31 24.52
CA ARG A 28 -32.08 -28.71 23.10
C ARG A 28 -32.15 -27.49 22.16
N LYS A 29 -33.06 -26.54 22.45
CA LYS A 29 -33.16 -25.28 21.69
C LYS A 29 -31.86 -24.47 21.74
N ARG A 30 -31.27 -24.30 22.94
CA ARG A 30 -29.98 -23.60 23.11
C ARG A 30 -28.83 -24.27 22.38
N ARG A 31 -28.74 -25.60 22.41
CA ARG A 31 -27.72 -26.37 21.66
C ARG A 31 -27.83 -26.12 20.15
N GLY A 32 -29.05 -26.12 19.61
CA GLY A 32 -29.27 -25.80 18.20
C GLY A 32 -28.85 -24.37 17.84
N LEU A 33 -29.18 -23.40 18.70
CA LEU A 33 -28.77 -22.01 18.51
C LEU A 33 -27.25 -21.84 18.54
N LEU A 34 -26.58 -22.39 19.55
CA LEU A 34 -25.12 -22.34 19.66
C LEU A 34 -24.44 -22.99 18.47
N ARG A 35 -24.94 -24.14 18.00
CA ARG A 35 -24.39 -24.82 16.82
C ARG A 35 -24.51 -23.98 15.54
N ARG A 36 -25.61 -23.23 15.38
CA ARG A 36 -25.77 -22.27 14.27
C ARG A 36 -24.81 -21.08 14.44
N LEU A 37 -24.67 -20.56 15.65
CA LEU A 37 -23.79 -19.44 15.95
C LEU A 37 -22.31 -19.79 15.74
N THR A 38 -21.89 -21.01 16.10
CA THR A 38 -20.52 -21.48 15.87
C THR A 38 -20.19 -21.60 14.38
N VAL A 39 -21.13 -22.09 13.57
CA VAL A 39 -20.94 -22.15 12.11
C VAL A 39 -20.78 -20.74 11.53
N PHE A 40 -21.64 -19.80 11.92
CA PHE A 40 -21.52 -18.40 11.54
C PHE A 40 -20.19 -17.78 12.01
N GLY A 41 -19.78 -18.06 13.25
CA GLY A 41 -18.52 -17.58 13.81
C GLY A 41 -17.30 -18.08 13.05
N VAL A 42 -17.29 -19.35 12.64
CA VAL A 42 -16.23 -19.92 11.79
C VAL A 42 -16.17 -19.23 10.43
N ILE A 43 -17.33 -18.97 9.81
CA ILE A 43 -17.40 -18.25 8.53
C ILE A 43 -16.83 -16.83 8.69
N VAL A 44 -17.26 -16.08 9.72
CA VAL A 44 -16.76 -14.73 9.99
C VAL A 44 -15.25 -14.74 10.24
N LEU A 45 -14.75 -15.69 11.03
CA LEU A 45 -13.31 -15.84 11.26
C LEU A 45 -12.53 -16.13 9.98
N MET A 46 -13.06 -16.98 9.10
CA MET A 46 -12.45 -17.25 7.80
C MET A 46 -12.34 -15.97 6.96
N PHE A 47 -13.42 -15.19 6.87
CA PHE A 47 -13.40 -13.90 6.18
C PHE A 47 -12.45 -12.89 6.85
N ALA A 48 -12.39 -12.86 8.17
CA ALA A 48 -11.47 -11.97 8.90
C ALA A 48 -10.00 -12.28 8.59
N VAL A 49 -9.62 -13.55 8.48
CA VAL A 49 -8.26 -13.97 8.08
C VAL A 49 -7.97 -13.53 6.64
N LEU A 50 -8.92 -13.72 5.72
CA LEU A 50 -8.76 -13.29 4.33
C LEU A 50 -8.56 -11.77 4.22
N VAL A 51 -9.42 -10.98 4.88
CA VAL A 51 -9.33 -9.51 4.85
C VAL A 51 -8.03 -9.01 5.48
N THR A 52 -7.64 -9.54 6.64
CA THR A 52 -6.39 -9.13 7.31
C THR A 52 -5.15 -9.48 6.48
N SER A 53 -5.12 -10.66 5.84
CA SER A 53 -4.03 -11.03 4.93
C SER A 53 -3.94 -10.12 3.69
N ALA A 54 -5.08 -9.77 3.10
CA ALA A 54 -5.15 -8.85 1.97
C ALA A 54 -4.66 -7.45 2.37
N LEU A 55 -5.10 -6.93 3.52
CA LEU A 55 -4.65 -5.63 4.03
C LEU A 55 -3.15 -5.59 4.34
N TRP A 56 -2.60 -6.68 4.90
CA TRP A 56 -1.17 -6.77 5.19
C TRP A 56 -0.34 -6.77 3.89
N SER A 57 -0.75 -7.55 2.89
CA SER A 57 -0.10 -7.56 1.57
C SER A 57 -0.17 -6.19 0.89
N GLN A 58 -1.32 -5.52 1.00
CA GLN A 58 -1.55 -4.22 0.38
C GLN A 58 -0.68 -3.11 0.99
N SER A 59 -0.39 -3.16 2.30
CA SER A 59 0.49 -2.18 2.96
C SER A 59 1.93 -2.23 2.42
N SER A 60 2.49 -3.42 2.18
CA SER A 60 3.83 -3.56 1.60
C SER A 60 3.89 -3.02 0.16
N ALA A 61 2.88 -3.34 -0.65
CA ALA A 61 2.76 -2.85 -2.02
C ALA A 61 2.52 -1.33 -2.09
N LEU A 62 1.87 -0.74 -1.08
CA LEU A 62 1.66 0.70 -0.99
C LEU A 62 2.96 1.46 -0.75
N LYS A 63 3.81 0.99 0.17
CA LYS A 63 5.13 1.62 0.41
C LYS A 63 6.01 1.59 -0.83
N GLU A 64 6.09 0.44 -1.51
CA GLU A 64 6.89 0.31 -2.74
C GLU A 64 6.37 1.23 -3.85
N LYS A 65 5.03 1.36 -3.99
CA LYS A 65 4.42 2.29 -4.95
C LYS A 65 4.69 3.75 -4.60
N GLU A 66 4.70 4.10 -3.32
CA GLU A 66 4.98 5.46 -2.87
C GLU A 66 6.45 5.85 -3.13
N GLU A 67 7.40 4.96 -2.82
CA GLU A 67 8.82 5.18 -3.15
C GLU A 67 9.05 5.33 -4.66
N LYS A 68 8.44 4.45 -5.46
CA LYS A 68 8.50 4.55 -6.92
C LYS A 68 7.90 5.86 -7.43
N LYS A 69 6.78 6.30 -6.86
CA LYS A 69 6.15 7.57 -7.22
C LYS A 69 7.08 8.75 -6.93
N VAL A 70 7.70 8.79 -5.75
CA VAL A 70 8.66 9.86 -5.39
C VAL A 70 9.87 9.85 -6.33
N ALA A 71 10.40 8.68 -6.67
CA ALA A 71 11.52 8.56 -7.62
C ALA A 71 11.15 9.08 -9.01
N LEU A 72 9.98 8.67 -9.54
CA LEU A 72 9.45 9.12 -10.83
C LEU A 72 9.17 10.62 -10.85
N GLU A 73 8.59 11.19 -9.79
CA GLU A 73 8.36 12.64 -9.68
C GLU A 73 9.68 13.43 -9.69
N LYS A 74 10.72 12.91 -9.05
CA LYS A 74 12.05 13.51 -9.08
C LYS A 74 12.66 13.46 -10.48
N GLU A 75 12.58 12.31 -11.14
CA GLU A 75 13.06 12.14 -12.51
C GLU A 75 12.33 13.07 -13.49
N LEU A 76 11.00 13.18 -13.35
CA LEU A 76 10.16 14.06 -14.15
C LEU A 76 10.57 15.52 -13.99
N LYS A 77 10.78 15.99 -12.75
CA LYS A 77 11.29 17.35 -12.49
C LYS A 77 12.65 17.59 -13.13
N GLN A 78 13.57 16.63 -13.01
CA GLN A 78 14.89 16.74 -13.64
C GLN A 78 14.81 16.83 -15.17
N LEU A 79 13.94 16.04 -15.78
CA LEU A 79 13.70 16.06 -17.23
C LEU A 79 13.06 17.37 -17.67
N GLN A 80 12.11 17.91 -16.90
CA GLN A 80 11.50 19.22 -17.18
C GLN A 80 12.53 20.35 -17.14
N THR A 81 13.39 20.41 -16.12
CA THR A 81 14.46 21.42 -16.05
C THR A 81 15.39 21.31 -17.25
N LYS A 82 15.83 20.10 -17.61
CA LYS A 82 16.66 19.89 -18.82
C LYS A 82 15.95 20.36 -20.09
N GLN A 83 14.65 20.10 -20.19
CA GLN A 83 13.86 20.52 -21.35
C GLN A 83 13.76 22.05 -21.45
N GLU A 84 13.56 22.74 -20.31
CA GLU A 84 13.57 24.21 -20.25
C GLU A 84 14.93 24.78 -20.66
N ASP A 85 16.02 24.24 -20.10
CA ASP A 85 17.40 24.65 -20.42
C ASP A 85 17.69 24.51 -21.92
N ILE A 86 17.38 23.34 -22.51
CA ILE A 86 17.56 23.07 -23.94
C ILE A 86 16.66 24.00 -24.79
N SER A 87 15.42 24.22 -24.37
CA SER A 87 14.51 25.13 -25.07
C SER A 87 15.05 26.56 -25.09
N ASP A 88 15.60 27.03 -23.98
CA ASP A 88 16.20 28.35 -23.90
C ASP A 88 17.51 28.46 -24.69
N GLU A 89 18.31 27.40 -24.74
CA GLU A 89 19.46 27.31 -25.64
C GLU A 89 19.04 27.38 -27.12
N ILE A 90 17.96 26.67 -27.51
CA ILE A 90 17.41 26.76 -28.87
C ILE A 90 16.95 28.18 -29.19
N LYS A 91 16.31 28.89 -28.26
CA LYS A 91 15.92 30.29 -28.46
C LYS A 91 17.14 31.18 -28.63
N LYS A 92 18.18 31.01 -27.80
CA LYS A 92 19.45 31.74 -27.91
C LYS A 92 20.11 31.48 -29.26
N LEU A 93 20.19 30.22 -29.69
CA LEU A 93 20.74 29.81 -30.99
C LEU A 93 19.96 30.37 -32.20
N LYS A 94 18.66 30.66 -32.06
CA LYS A 94 17.90 31.37 -33.11
C LYS A 94 18.28 32.84 -33.26
N SER A 95 18.93 33.45 -32.27
CA SER A 95 19.37 34.84 -32.36
C SER A 95 20.69 34.95 -33.13
N LYS A 96 20.74 35.84 -34.12
CA LYS A 96 21.91 36.05 -34.98
C LYS A 96 23.14 36.55 -34.20
N GLU A 97 22.89 37.29 -33.11
CA GLU A 97 23.88 37.81 -32.16
C GLU A 97 24.65 36.68 -31.47
N TYR A 98 23.93 35.72 -30.87
CA TYR A 98 24.51 34.59 -30.15
C TYR A 98 25.29 33.64 -31.06
N VAL A 99 24.82 33.41 -32.29
CA VAL A 99 25.54 32.61 -33.30
C VAL A 99 26.86 33.29 -33.71
N LEU A 100 26.88 34.62 -33.82
CA LEU A 100 28.10 35.37 -34.09
C LEU A 100 29.08 35.35 -32.91
N GLU A 101 28.59 35.40 -31.66
CA GLU A 101 29.43 35.23 -30.47
C GLU A 101 30.01 33.82 -30.36
N LEU A 102 29.21 32.78 -30.62
CA LEU A 102 29.66 31.39 -30.67
C LEU A 102 30.73 31.19 -31.76
N ALA A 103 30.50 31.73 -32.95
CA ALA A 103 31.46 31.65 -34.05
C ALA A 103 32.77 32.39 -33.73
N ARG A 104 32.72 33.50 -33.01
CA ARG A 104 33.91 34.22 -32.53
C ARG A 104 34.67 33.44 -31.46
N ARG A 105 33.96 32.88 -30.48
CA ARG A 105 34.54 32.20 -29.31
C ARG A 105 35.11 30.83 -29.66
N ASP A 106 34.35 30.02 -30.39
CA ASP A 106 34.67 28.58 -30.57
C ASP A 106 35.28 28.29 -31.96
N TYR A 107 35.07 29.17 -32.94
CA TYR A 107 35.50 28.95 -34.33
C TYR A 107 36.42 30.06 -34.86
N TYR A 108 36.88 30.99 -34.02
CA TYR A 108 37.75 32.11 -34.39
C TYR A 108 37.27 32.88 -35.63
N MET A 109 35.96 33.07 -35.77
CA MET A 109 35.39 33.81 -36.90
C MET A 109 35.40 35.31 -36.61
N SER A 110 35.96 36.15 -37.51
CA SER A 110 35.95 37.61 -37.37
C SER A 110 35.08 38.30 -38.43
N LYS A 111 34.51 39.47 -38.11
CA LYS A 111 33.79 40.29 -39.09
C LYS A 111 34.76 41.01 -40.02
N LYS A 112 34.28 41.44 -41.18
CA LYS A 112 35.06 42.20 -42.17
C LYS A 112 35.63 43.47 -41.52
N GLY A 113 36.94 43.50 -41.29
CA GLY A 113 37.66 44.61 -40.64
C GLY A 113 38.22 44.30 -39.24
N GLU A 114 37.90 43.15 -38.63
CA GLU A 114 38.44 42.71 -37.34
C GLU A 114 39.72 41.86 -37.54
N LYS A 115 40.78 42.11 -36.75
CA LYS A 115 42.02 41.31 -36.71
C LYS A 115 41.99 40.36 -35.51
N ILE A 116 42.25 39.08 -35.75
CA ILE A 116 42.35 38.05 -34.71
C ILE A 116 43.79 38.04 -34.20
N PHE A 117 43.97 38.14 -32.89
CA PHE A 117 45.27 38.00 -32.24
C PHE A 117 45.32 36.64 -31.53
N ASP A 118 46.12 35.73 -32.07
CA ASP A 118 46.48 34.49 -31.36
C ASP A 118 47.59 34.85 -30.37
N VAL A 119 47.22 35.01 -29.11
CA VAL A 119 48.17 35.10 -28.00
C VAL A 119 48.65 33.69 -27.71
N GLY A 120 49.53 33.18 -28.58
CA GLY A 120 50.16 31.88 -28.42
C GLY A 120 50.72 31.77 -27.00
N ASN A 121 50.22 30.79 -26.25
CA ASN A 121 50.84 30.41 -24.99
C ASN A 121 52.29 30.04 -25.30
N LYS A 122 53.22 30.94 -24.96
CA LYS A 122 54.63 30.59 -24.83
C LYS A 122 54.70 29.57 -23.69
N SER A 123 54.72 28.30 -24.08
CA SER A 123 55.29 27.22 -23.29
C SER A 123 56.76 27.56 -23.05
N ASP A 124 57.08 27.93 -21.81
CA ASP A 124 58.41 27.66 -21.24
C ASP A 124 58.55 26.17 -20.94
#